data_AF-A0AB74H6W3-F1
#
_entry.id   AF-A0AB74H6W3-F1
#
_cell.length_a   1.000
_cell.length_b   1.000
_cell.length_c   1.000
_cell.angle_alpha   90.00
_cell.angle_beta   90.00
_cell.angle_gamma   90.00
#
_symmetry.space_group_name_H-M   'P 1'
#
loop_
_entity.id
_entity.type
_entity.pdbx_description
1 polymer ?
#
loop_
_entity_poly.entity_id
_entity_poly.type
_entity_poly.pdbx_seq_one_letter_code
_entity_poly.pdbx_strand_id
1 'polypeptide(L)'
;MADKINAESMQAAYNENYQTFLAKNADYGNSFEKSLNDFGYVAGIVRISDKYNRLYNLTQNKQNVSESLIDTLNDMANYCMMLSVWMEEEE
;
A
#
# COMPACT_ATOMS: atom_id res chain seq x y z
N MET A 1 14.49 4.99 26.14
CA MET A 1 13.90 4.01 25.21
C MET A 1 14.39 4.37 23.83
N ALA A 2 14.82 3.41 23.01
CA ALA A 2 15.16 3.71 21.62
C ALA A 2 13.90 4.15 20.85
N ASP A 3 14.03 5.10 19.94
CA ASP A 3 12.91 5.58 19.13
C ASP A 3 12.32 4.43 18.30
N LYS A 4 10.99 4.30 18.30
CA LYS A 4 10.29 3.25 17.54
C LYS A 4 10.46 3.41 16.03
N ILE A 5 10.61 4.65 15.56
CA ILE A 5 10.84 5.00 14.16
C ILE A 5 12.32 5.38 14.03
N ASN A 6 13.07 4.52 13.37
CA ASN A 6 14.50 4.66 13.12
C ASN A 6 14.88 3.92 11.83
N ALA A 7 16.14 4.07 11.38
CA ALA A 7 16.61 3.48 10.12
C ALA A 7 16.38 1.96 10.03
N GLU A 8 16.68 1.21 11.10
CA GLU A 8 16.54 -0.25 11.14
C GLU A 8 15.06 -0.67 11.03
N SER A 9 14.20 -0.07 11.84
CA SER A 9 12.75 -0.36 11.85
C SER A 9 12.07 -0.01 10.52
N MET A 10 12.46 1.10 9.89
CA MET A 10 11.93 1.51 8.59
C MET A 10 12.42 0.59 7.46
N GLN A 11 13.70 0.20 7.49
CA GLN A 11 14.23 -0.76 6.51
C GLN A 11 13.52 -2.11 6.61
N ALA A 12 13.28 -2.60 7.83
CA ALA A 12 12.49 -3.81 8.04
C ALA A 12 11.08 -3.68 7.45
N ALA A 13 10.39 -2.57 7.73
CA ALA A 13 9.04 -2.32 7.21
C ALA A 13 8.98 -2.24 5.67
N TYR A 14 10.01 -1.68 5.02
CA TYR A 14 10.10 -1.67 3.56
C TYR A 14 10.31 -3.07 2.99
N ASN A 15 11.18 -3.87 3.59
CA ASN A 15 11.42 -5.25 3.16
C ASN A 15 10.14 -6.09 3.29
N GLU A 16 9.42 -5.98 4.41
CA GLU A 16 8.15 -6.67 4.62
C GLU A 16 7.06 -6.24 3.62
N ASN A 17 6.96 -4.94 3.34
CA ASN A 17 6.04 -4.42 2.33
C ASN A 17 6.37 -4.94 0.93
N TYR A 18 7.65 -5.00 0.58
CA TYR A 18 8.09 -5.54 -0.71
C TYR A 18 7.74 -7.03 -0.83
N GLN A 19 7.95 -7.84 0.20
CA GLN A 19 7.53 -9.24 0.19
C GLN A 19 6.00 -9.37 0.05
N THR A 20 5.23 -8.51 0.72
CA THR A 20 3.77 -8.47 0.60
C THR A 20 3.33 -8.13 -0.82
N PHE A 21 3.99 -7.15 -1.45
CA PHE A 21 3.79 -6.83 -2.86
C PHE A 21 4.06 -8.04 -3.75
N LEU A 22 5.21 -8.71 -3.61
CA LEU A 22 5.56 -9.88 -4.42
C LEU A 22 4.52 -11.00 -4.30
N ALA A 23 4.10 -11.33 -3.07
CA ALA A 23 3.09 -12.36 -2.82
C ALA A 23 1.75 -12.00 -3.50
N LYS A 24 1.24 -10.78 -3.27
CA LYS A 24 -0.02 -10.33 -3.88
C LYS A 24 0.08 -10.25 -5.39
N ASN A 25 1.19 -9.74 -5.92
CA ASN A 25 1.34 -9.59 -7.35
C ASN A 25 1.38 -10.95 -8.07
N ALA A 26 1.97 -11.97 -7.44
CA ALA A 26 1.89 -13.35 -7.92
C ALA A 26 0.45 -13.90 -7.92
N ASP A 27 -0.33 -13.60 -6.88
CA ASP A 27 -1.73 -14.04 -6.76
C ASP A 27 -2.67 -13.33 -7.76
N TYR A 28 -2.41 -12.05 -8.04
CA TYR A 28 -3.30 -11.19 -8.83
C TYR A 28 -2.80 -10.90 -10.27
N GLY A 29 -1.62 -11.42 -10.66
CA GLY A 29 -1.10 -11.39 -12.02
C GLY A 29 -1.03 -9.99 -12.67
N ASN A 30 -0.38 -9.02 -12.01
CA ASN A 30 -0.26 -7.62 -12.47
C ASN A 30 -1.60 -6.91 -12.75
N SER A 31 -2.70 -7.35 -12.13
CA SER A 31 -4.03 -6.75 -12.37
C SER A 31 -4.12 -5.25 -12.09
N PHE A 32 -3.29 -4.73 -11.18
CA PHE A 32 -3.26 -3.30 -10.88
C PHE A 32 -2.68 -2.50 -12.04
N GLU A 33 -1.54 -2.90 -12.60
CA GLU A 33 -0.94 -2.28 -13.78
C GLU A 33 -1.91 -2.32 -14.98
N LYS A 34 -2.60 -3.45 -15.19
CA LYS A 34 -3.65 -3.53 -16.21
C LYS A 34 -4.74 -2.46 -16.01
N SER A 35 -5.18 -2.25 -14.76
CA SER A 35 -6.18 -1.22 -14.45
C SER A 35 -5.65 0.19 -14.71
N LEU A 36 -4.36 0.43 -14.45
CA LEU A 36 -3.71 1.70 -14.77
C LEU A 36 -3.61 1.91 -16.29
N ASN A 37 -3.27 0.89 -17.05
CA ASN A 37 -3.23 0.97 -18.52
C ASN A 37 -4.63 1.22 -19.14
N ASP A 38 -5.68 0.62 -18.55
CA ASP A 38 -7.05 0.76 -19.06
C ASP A 38 -7.70 2.10 -18.67
N PHE A 39 -7.39 2.65 -17.48
CA PHE A 39 -8.12 3.78 -16.89
C PHE A 39 -7.24 4.95 -16.43
N GLY A 40 -5.93 4.86 -16.59
CA GLY A 40 -4.95 5.83 -16.14
C GLY A 40 -4.85 5.95 -14.61
N TYR A 41 -4.26 7.06 -14.16
CA TYR A 41 -4.02 7.36 -12.74
C TYR A 41 -5.29 7.35 -11.87
N VAL A 42 -6.48 7.54 -12.46
CA VAL A 42 -7.76 7.48 -11.74
C VAL A 42 -7.97 6.11 -11.09
N ALA A 43 -7.59 5.01 -11.76
CA ALA A 43 -7.66 3.67 -11.16
C ALA A 43 -6.77 3.58 -9.90
N GLY A 44 -5.59 4.19 -9.93
CA GLY A 44 -4.70 4.27 -8.76
C GLY A 44 -5.31 5.08 -7.61
N ILE A 45 -5.82 6.29 -7.90
CA ILE A 45 -6.45 7.17 -6.91
C ILE A 45 -7.64 6.48 -6.22
N VAL A 46 -8.47 5.75 -6.98
CA VAL A 46 -9.61 5.00 -6.41
C VAL A 46 -9.13 3.95 -5.41
N ARG A 47 -8.11 3.15 -5.75
CA ARG A 47 -7.59 2.11 -4.84
C ARG A 47 -6.96 2.69 -3.59
N ILE A 48 -6.25 3.81 -3.70
CA ILE A 48 -5.70 4.54 -2.56
C ILE A 48 -6.84 5.06 -1.67
N SER A 49 -7.88 5.64 -2.28
CA SER A 49 -9.06 6.15 -1.56
C SER A 49 -9.79 5.03 -0.81
N ASP A 50 -9.95 3.85 -1.41
CA ASP A 50 -10.53 2.68 -0.75
C ASP A 50 -9.77 2.33 0.55
N LYS A 51 -8.43 2.35 0.52
CA LYS A 51 -7.60 2.08 1.70
C LYS A 51 -7.68 3.20 2.74
N TYR A 52 -7.65 4.45 2.30
CA TYR A 52 -7.84 5.60 3.19
C TYR A 52 -9.20 5.55 3.92
N ASN A 53 -10.29 5.27 3.19
CA ASN A 53 -11.62 5.19 3.78
C ASN A 53 -11.72 4.03 4.79
N ARG A 54 -11.10 2.89 4.49
CA ARG A 54 -10.98 1.78 5.44
C ARG A 54 -10.20 2.18 6.69
N LEU A 55 -9.04 2.84 6.52
CA LEU A 55 -8.23 3.35 7.63
C LEU A 55 -9.06 4.28 8.52
N TYR A 56 -9.73 5.26 7.92
CA TYR A 56 -10.60 6.19 8.63
C TYR A 56 -11.66 5.44 9.45
N ASN A 57 -12.40 4.51 8.83
CA ASN A 57 -13.44 3.73 9.51
C ASN A 57 -12.90 2.87 10.67
N LEU A 58 -11.72 2.24 10.50
CA LEU A 58 -11.09 1.45 11.55
C LEU A 58 -10.71 2.31 12.76
N THR A 59 -10.22 3.54 12.53
CA THR A 59 -9.88 4.46 13.63
C THR A 59 -11.10 4.96 14.42
N GLN A 60 -12.27 5.04 13.78
CA GLN A 60 -13.50 5.47 14.46
C GLN A 60 -14.11 4.37 15.35
N ASN A 61 -13.98 3.10 14.96
CA ASN A 61 -14.77 2.00 15.56
C ASN A 61 -14.11 1.28 16.75
N LYS A 62 -12.91 1.67 17.20
CA LYS A 62 -12.17 1.16 18.39
C LYS A 62 -12.04 -0.38 18.55
N GLN A 63 -12.47 -1.21 17.60
CA GLN A 63 -12.38 -2.67 17.67
C GLN A 63 -10.99 -3.19 17.28
N ASN A 64 -10.29 -3.86 18.21
CA ASN A 64 -9.02 -4.62 18.05
C ASN A 64 -8.27 -4.33 16.74
N VAL A 65 -7.72 -3.12 16.71
CA VAL A 65 -7.42 -2.42 15.47
C VAL A 65 -5.96 -2.54 15.03
N SER A 66 -5.06 -3.16 15.78
CA SER A 66 -3.62 -2.96 15.53
C SER A 66 -3.13 -3.58 14.22
N GLU A 67 -3.37 -4.88 14.02
CA GLU A 67 -2.90 -5.60 12.83
C GLU A 67 -3.62 -5.12 11.58
N SER A 68 -4.95 -5.04 11.64
CA SER A 68 -5.76 -4.58 10.49
C SER A 68 -5.51 -3.13 10.08
N LEU A 69 -5.13 -2.23 11.00
CA LEU A 69 -4.68 -0.87 10.65
C LEU A 69 -3.33 -0.90 9.96
N ILE A 70 -2.36 -1.65 10.50
CA ILE A 70 -1.01 -1.77 9.94
C ILE A 70 -1.09 -2.36 8.53
N ASP A 71 -1.86 -3.43 8.33
CA ASP A 71 -2.10 -4.01 7.01
C ASP A 71 -2.72 -3.02 6.04
N THR A 72 -3.68 -2.22 6.51
CA THR A 72 -4.33 -1.19 5.67
C THR A 72 -3.35 -0.08 5.28
N LEU A 73 -2.47 0.34 6.20
CA LEU A 73 -1.41 1.32 5.92
C LEU A 73 -0.39 0.77 4.91
N ASN A 74 0.03 -0.48 5.08
CA ASN A 74 0.96 -1.17 4.20
C ASN A 74 0.38 -1.38 2.79
N ASP A 75 -0.89 -1.77 2.69
CA ASP A 75 -1.62 -1.83 1.42
C ASP A 75 -1.64 -0.47 0.72
N MET A 76 -1.95 0.59 1.46
CA MET A 76 -1.98 1.95 0.93
C MET A 76 -0.60 2.38 0.43
N ALA A 77 0.46 2.10 1.20
CA ALA A 77 1.84 2.37 0.79
C ALA A 77 2.21 1.64 -0.50
N ASN A 78 1.85 0.35 -0.63
CA ASN A 78 2.09 -0.42 -1.85
C ASN A 78 1.33 0.15 -3.06
N TYR A 79 0.08 0.59 -2.90
CA TYR A 79 -0.65 1.25 -4.00
C TYR A 79 0.00 2.57 -4.42
N CYS A 80 0.45 3.39 -3.47
CA CYS A 80 1.19 4.61 -3.77
C CYS A 80 2.49 4.31 -4.54
N MET A 81 3.26 3.31 -4.09
CA MET A 81 4.53 2.93 -4.74
C MET A 81 4.30 2.36 -6.15
N MET A 82 3.34 1.44 -6.33
CA MET A 82 3.03 0.88 -7.64
C MET A 82 2.56 1.96 -8.62
N LEU A 83 1.75 2.92 -8.17
CA LEU A 83 1.35 4.05 -9.01
C LEU A 83 2.55 4.92 -9.38
N SER A 84 3.46 5.21 -8.43
CA SER A 84 4.69 5.95 -8.70
C SER A 84 5.53 5.26 -9.77
N VAL A 85 5.79 3.96 -9.63
CA VAL A 85 6.57 3.16 -10.59
C VAL A 85 5.91 3.16 -11.97
N TRP A 86 4.59 3.02 -12.04
CA TRP A 86 3.87 3.09 -13.32
C TRP A 86 3.90 4.49 -13.96
N MET A 87 3.93 5.55 -13.15
CA MET A 87 4.04 6.94 -13.63
C MET A 87 5.45 7.31 -14.07
N GLU A 88 6.48 6.59 -13.62
CA GLU A 88 7.89 6.82 -13.96
C GLU A 88 8.26 6.35 -15.39
N GLU A 89 7.36 6.51 -16.38
CA GLU A 89 7.77 6.29 -17.79
C GLU A 89 8.98 7.18 -18.14
N GLU A 90 10.03 6.55 -18.69
CA GLU A 90 11.33 7.13 -19.02
C GLU A 90 11.17 8.45 -19.80
N GLU A 91 11.81 9.52 -19.31
CA GLU A 91 12.14 10.69 -20.15
C GLU A 91 12.87 10.28 -21.44
#